data_AF-A0A2E8L4V0-F1
#
_entry.id   AF-A0A2E8L4V0-F1
#
_cell.length_a   1.000
_cell.length_b   1.000
_cell.length_c   1.000
_cell.angle_alpha   90.00
_cell.angle_beta   90.00
_cell.angle_gamma   90.00
#
_symmetry.space_group_name_H-M   'P 1'
#
loop_
_entity.id
_entity.type
_entity.pdbx_description
1 polymer ?
#
loop_
_entity_poly.entity_id
_entity_poly.type
_entity_poly.pdbx_seq_one_letter_code
_entity_poly.pdbx_strand_id
1 'polypeptide(L)' 'MNKLFSVLQLLLAVLSAALAVATLVNLVLISSRPETISVVNAIIGQGLLIVCLAAFARVLGRKAWRALSGETSDAP' A
#
# COMPACT_ATOMS: atom_id res chain seq x y z
N MET A 1 1.74 16.60 -15.25
CA MET A 1 2.70 15.94 -14.34
C MET A 1 3.80 15.35 -15.18
N ASN A 2 5.07 15.60 -14.87
CA ASN A 2 6.17 15.02 -15.64
C ASN A 2 6.05 13.48 -15.62
N LYS A 3 6.24 12.81 -16.76
CA LYS A 3 6.18 11.34 -16.86
C LYS A 3 7.03 10.65 -15.79
N LEU A 4 8.19 11.23 -15.45
CA LEU A 4 9.07 10.79 -14.36
C LEU A 4 8.37 10.75 -12.99
N PHE A 5 7.54 11.74 -12.68
CA PHE A 5 6.80 11.81 -11.42
C PHE A 5 5.74 10.71 -11.33
N SER A 6 5.03 10.42 -12.44
CA SER A 6 4.06 9.33 -12.50
C SER A 6 4.72 7.95 -12.34
N VAL A 7 5.90 7.75 -12.93
CA VAL A 7 6.69 6.52 -12.75
C VAL A 7 7.13 6.36 -11.29
N LEU A 8 7.64 7.42 -10.67
CA LEU A 8 8.03 7.40 -9.25
C LEU A 8 6.82 7.10 -8.34
N GLN A 9 5.66 7.68 -8.65
CA GLN A 9 4.43 7.44 -7.91
C GLN A 9 3.92 6.00 -8.05
N LEU A 10 4.08 5.39 -9.23
CA LEU A 10 3.77 3.98 -9.47
C LEU A 10 4.71 3.08 -8.67
N LEU A 11 6.01 3.38 -8.66
CA LEU A 11 7.02 2.66 -7.88
C LEU A 11 6.70 2.71 -6.38
N LEU A 12 6.29 3.87 -5.87
CA LEU A 12 5.85 4.04 -4.48
C LEU A 12 4.57 3.25 -4.17
N ALA A 13 3.65 3.14 -5.13
CA ALA A 13 2.46 2.29 -4.99
C ALA A 13 2.82 0.80 -4.92
N VAL A 14 3.76 0.34 -5.74
CA VAL A 14 4.25 -1.04 -5.70
C VAL A 14 4.98 -1.33 -4.40
N LEU A 15 5.84 -0.41 -3.93
CA LEU A 15 6.53 -0.54 -2.64
C LEU A 15 5.54 -0.60 -1.47
N SER A 16 4.53 0.27 -1.44
CA SER A 16 3.52 0.25 -0.38
C SER A 16 2.68 -1.02 -0.40
N ALA A 17 2.34 -1.56 -1.58
CA ALA A 17 1.72 -2.88 -1.68
C ALA A 17 2.63 -4.00 -1.16
N ALA A 18 3.92 -4.00 -1.52
CA ALA A 18 4.90 -4.99 -1.05
C ALA A 18 5.08 -4.92 0.48
N LEU A 19 5.15 -3.72 1.05
CA LEU A 19 5.21 -3.51 2.50
C LEU A 19 3.95 -4.06 3.20
N ALA A 20 2.77 -3.84 2.64
CA ALA A 20 1.52 -4.35 3.18
C ALA A 20 1.51 -5.89 3.23
N VAL A 21 2.00 -6.54 2.16
CA VAL A 21 2.15 -7.99 2.11
C VAL A 21 3.16 -8.47 3.16
N ALA A 22 4.32 -7.82 3.28
CA ALA A 22 5.32 -8.16 4.28
C ALA A 22 4.80 -8.01 5.72
N THR A 23 4.02 -6.96 6.00
CA THR A 23 3.37 -6.79 7.30
C THR A 23 2.31 -7.86 7.56
N LEU A 24 1.57 -8.29 6.53
CA LEU A 24 0.61 -9.38 6.65
C LEU A 24 1.30 -10.71 6.98
N VAL A 25 2.41 -11.03 6.32
CA VAL A 25 3.21 -12.23 6.65
C VAL A 25 3.74 -12.15 8.09
N ASN A 26 4.27 -11.00 8.49
CA ASN A 26 4.75 -10.76 9.85
C ASN A 26 3.62 -10.93 10.89
N LEU A 27 2.40 -10.50 10.56
CA LEU A 27 1.21 -10.66 11.39
C LEU A 27 0.88 -12.13 11.65
N VAL A 28 0.89 -12.96 10.60
CA VAL A 28 0.62 -14.40 10.69
C VAL A 28 1.67 -15.10 11.56
N LEU A 29 2.94 -14.72 11.40
CA LEU A 29 4.04 -15.25 12.21
C LEU A 29 3.90 -14.87 13.70
N ILE A 30 3.47 -13.63 13.98
CA ILE A 30 3.20 -13.15 15.34
C ILE A 30 1.97 -13.86 15.94
N SER A 31 0.93 -14.11 15.14
CA SER A 31 -0.28 -14.81 15.59
C SER A 31 -0.04 -16.26 16.01
N SER A 32 1.10 -16.86 15.66
CA SER A 32 1.48 -18.22 16.06
C SER A 32 2.26 -18.27 17.39
N ARG A 33 2.54 -17.12 18.02
CA ARG A 33 3.21 -17.04 19.32
C ARG A 33 2.18 -17.25 20.45
N PRO A 34 2.54 -17.95 21.55
CA PRO A 34 1.65 -18.14 22.69
C PRO A 34 1.20 -16.79 23.26
N GLU A 35 -0.10 -16.72 23.52
CA GLU A 35 -0.91 -15.52 23.54
C GLU A 35 -0.59 -14.61 24.75
N THR A 36 -0.06 -13.43 24.49
CA THR A 36 -0.03 -12.31 25.44
C THR A 36 -0.89 -11.18 24.89
N ILE A 37 -1.45 -10.33 25.76
CA ILE A 37 -2.30 -9.16 25.38
C ILE A 37 -1.61 -8.29 24.30
N SER A 38 -0.28 -8.27 24.27
CA SER A 38 0.55 -7.59 23.27
C SER A 38 0.35 -8.12 21.83
N VAL A 39 0.16 -9.43 21.65
CA VAL A 39 -0.05 -10.06 20.34
C VAL A 39 -1.36 -9.60 19.71
N VAL A 40 -2.44 -9.55 20.50
CA VAL A 40 -3.76 -9.09 20.02
C VAL A 40 -3.71 -7.61 19.63
N ASN A 41 -3.05 -6.77 20.43
CA ASN A 41 -2.87 -5.36 20.10
C ASN A 41 -2.03 -5.16 18.82
N ALA A 42 -0.99 -5.99 18.62
CA ALA A 42 -0.22 -5.99 17.37
C ALA A 42 -1.06 -6.44 16.17
N ILE A 43 -1.98 -7.40 16.35
CA ILE A 43 -2.89 -7.85 15.29
C ILE A 43 -3.81 -6.72 14.82
N ILE A 44 -4.43 -6.02 15.76
CA ILE A 44 -5.34 -4.91 15.45
C ILE A 44 -4.57 -3.75 14.80
N GLY A 45 -3.43 -3.35 15.38
CA GLY A 45 -2.61 -2.24 14.89
C GLY A 45 -2.03 -2.50 13.50
N GLN A 46 -1.46 -3.68 13.27
CA GLN A 46 -0.92 -4.05 11.95
C GLN A 46 -2.04 -4.28 10.94
N GLY A 47 -3.18 -4.85 11.33
CA GLY A 47 -4.36 -4.99 10.47
C GLY A 47 -4.85 -3.64 9.94
N LEU A 48 -4.97 -2.64 10.80
CA LEU A 48 -5.34 -1.27 10.39
C LEU A 48 -4.31 -0.67 9.44
N LEU A 49 -3.01 -0.80 9.74
CA LEU A 49 -1.93 -0.31 8.87
C LEU A 49 -1.95 -0.95 7.49
N ILE A 50 -2.20 -2.26 7.40
CA ILE A 50 -2.30 -2.98 6.12
C ILE A 50 -3.45 -2.41 5.28
N VAL A 51 -4.62 -2.17 5.88
CA VAL A 51 -5.77 -1.57 5.18
C VAL A 51 -5.44 -0.17 4.68
N CYS A 52 -4.80 0.67 5.51
CA CYS A 52 -4.37 2.01 5.12
C CYS A 52 -3.34 1.98 3.98
N LEU A 53 -2.33 1.11 4.05
CA LEU A 53 -1.33 0.96 2.99
C LEU A 53 -1.96 0.45 1.69
N ALA A 54 -2.87 -0.51 1.76
CA ALA A 54 -3.56 -1.04 0.59
C ALA A 54 -4.44 0.02 -0.08
N ALA A 55 -5.18 0.81 0.70
CA ALA A 55 -5.95 1.94 0.19
C ALA A 55 -5.05 3.00 -0.45
N PHE A 56 -3.93 3.33 0.19
CA PHE A 56 -2.94 4.29 -0.32
C PHE A 56 -2.32 3.81 -1.63
N ALA A 57 -1.86 2.55 -1.69
CA ALA A 57 -1.32 1.91 -2.89
C ALA A 57 -2.35 1.95 -4.04
N ARG A 58 -3.63 1.68 -3.75
CA ARG A 58 -4.71 1.71 -4.74
C ARG A 58 -4.96 3.11 -5.29
N VAL A 59 -4.96 4.12 -4.43
CA VAL A 59 -5.15 5.53 -4.84
C VAL A 59 -3.96 6.01 -5.68
N LEU A 60 -2.73 5.78 -5.22
CA LEU A 60 -1.52 6.16 -5.96
C LEU A 60 -1.43 5.42 -7.29
N GLY A 61 -1.65 4.11 -7.29
CA GLY A 61 -1.61 3.28 -8.49
C GLY A 61 -2.63 3.72 -9.52
N ARG A 62 -3.88 4.02 -9.10
CA ARG A 62 -4.93 4.49 -10.02
C ARG A 62 -4.63 5.88 -10.59
N LYS A 63 -4.05 6.78 -9.79
CA LYS A 63 -3.65 8.12 -10.23
C LYS A 63 -2.48 8.06 -11.21
N ALA A 64 -1.46 7.27 -10.89
CA ALA A 64 -0.30 7.06 -11.75
C ALA A 64 -0.68 6.36 -13.06
N TRP A 65 -1.54 5.33 -13.00
CA TRP A 65 -2.01 4.61 -14.18
C TRP A 65 -2.80 5.49 -15.14
N ARG A 66 -3.70 6.35 -14.63
CA ARG A 66 -4.42 7.33 -15.46
C ARG A 66 -3.48 8.35 -16.11
N ALA A 67 -2.50 8.84 -15.35
CA ALA A 67 -1.50 9.78 -15.85
C ALA A 67 -0.55 9.15 -16.89
N LEU A 68 -0.35 7.83 -16.86
CA LEU A 68 0.49 7.08 -17.81
C LEU A 68 -0.30 6.55 -19.01
N SER A 69 -1.58 6.21 -18.86
CA SER A 69 -2.45 5.66 -19.92
C SER A 69 -2.92 6.71 -20.93
N GLY A 70 -2.46 7.97 -20.81
CA GLY A 70 -2.80 9.00 -21.79
C GLY A 70 -4.19 9.61 -21.61
N GLU A 71 -4.83 9.50 -20.43
CA GLU A 71 -5.85 10.47 -19.99
C GLU A 71 -5.18 11.82 -19.64
N THR A 72 -4.24 12.27 -20.47
CA THR A 72 -4.20 13.66 -20.88
C THR A 72 -5.46 13.86 -21.72
N SER A 73 -6.59 14.08 -21.04
CA SER A 73 -7.55 15.00 -21.63
C SER A 73 -6.74 16.28 -21.80
N ASP A 74 -6.27 16.53 -23.02
CA ASP A 74 -6.19 17.87 -23.55
C ASP A 74 -7.50 18.55 -23.12
N ALA A 75 -7.45 19.27 -22.02
CA ALA A 75 -8.46 20.24 -21.68
C ALA A 75 -7.86 21.58 -22.13
N PRO A 76 -8.54 22.31 -23.01
CA PRO A 76 -8.09 23.61 -23.50
C PRO A 76 -7.94 24.64 -22.37
#